data_AF-A0A2P6PF96-F1
#
_entry.id   AF-A0A2P6PF96-F1
#
_cell.length_a   1.000
_cell.length_b   1.000
_cell.length_c   1.000
_cell.angle_alpha   90.00
_cell.angle_beta   90.00
_cell.angle_gamma   90.00
#
_symmetry.space_group_name_H-M   'P 1'
#
loop_
_entity.id
_entity.type
_entity.pdbx_description
1 polymer ?
#
loop_
_entity_poly.entity_id
_entity_poly.type
_entity_poly.pdbx_seq_one_letter_code
_entity_poly.pdbx_strand_id
1 'polypeptide(L)'
;MAEALISVLLEQLASVVYQHTNEVVKLVLNADKDVKSFSSKLEAIQAVLEDAEKKQVTEASVGRWLQKLKDVSYEMDDVLDEWNTELLRQQAEEKQEVEGDNALVTKKKFLTQKECTIIEAVKGADQRVELPGDYKVRHLTLINVHEGQLPTSFDKCKNVRTLTLLDSSITTISPGSIMQMKCLRTLNLSGNWTSPSMLNELPKEIGKLIHLRYMNLSYSGNLKELPDAVCDLYNLQTLDVSWCGQLEKLPKAMGKLINLKHLYVYCCEQLEASIS
;
A
#
# COMPACT_ATOMS: atom_id res chain seq x y z
N MET A 1 8.15 2.33 -19.11
CA MET A 1 7.97 1.84 -17.72
C MET A 1 8.87 0.65 -17.45
N ALA A 2 9.01 -0.23 -18.45
CA ALA A 2 9.99 -1.32 -18.48
C ALA A 2 11.41 -0.90 -18.05
N GLU A 3 11.96 0.14 -18.67
CA GLU A 3 13.33 0.62 -18.40
C GLU A 3 13.54 0.99 -16.92
N ALA A 4 12.62 1.74 -16.31
CA ALA A 4 12.73 2.15 -14.91
C ALA A 4 12.64 0.97 -13.93
N LEU A 5 11.75 -0.01 -14.17
CA LEU A 5 11.61 -1.20 -13.34
C LEU A 5 12.84 -2.11 -13.43
N ILE A 6 13.36 -2.33 -14.64
CA ILE A 6 14.52 -3.17 -14.89
C ILE A 6 15.79 -2.53 -14.31
N SER A 7 15.95 -1.22 -14.47
CA SER A 7 17.10 -0.48 -13.90
C SER A 7 17.17 -0.63 -12.38
N VAL A 8 16.03 -0.51 -11.69
CA VAL A 8 15.96 -0.68 -10.23
C VAL A 8 16.34 -2.11 -9.83
N LEU A 9 15.84 -3.13 -10.53
CA LEU A 9 16.18 -4.54 -10.27
C LEU A 9 17.65 -4.87 -10.51
N LEU A 10 18.25 -4.30 -11.56
CA LEU A 10 19.66 -4.48 -11.88
C LEU A 10 20.57 -3.80 -10.85
N GLU A 11 20.24 -2.59 -10.39
CA GLU A 11 20.96 -1.90 -9.31
C GLU A 11 20.90 -2.69 -7.99
N GLN A 12 19.73 -3.29 -7.68
CA GLN A 12 19.53 -4.13 -6.50
C GLN A 12 20.40 -5.40 -6.56
N LEU A 13 20.41 -6.10 -7.71
CA LEU A 13 21.26 -7.26 -7.93
C LEU A 13 22.74 -6.92 -7.78
N ALA A 14 23.17 -5.78 -8.31
CA ALA A 14 24.54 -5.31 -8.17
C ALA A 14 24.91 -5.05 -6.70
N SER A 15 23.98 -4.50 -5.89
CA SER A 15 24.18 -4.29 -4.46
C SER A 15 24.34 -5.59 -3.68
N VAL A 16 23.51 -6.60 -3.96
CA VAL A 16 23.58 -7.93 -3.32
C VAL A 16 24.93 -8.60 -3.61
N VAL A 17 25.40 -8.53 -4.86
CA VAL A 17 26.70 -9.09 -5.26
C VAL A 17 27.85 -8.36 -4.55
N TYR A 18 27.76 -7.04 -4.40
CA TYR A 18 28.80 -6.25 -3.75
C TYR A 18 28.95 -6.60 -2.25
N GLN A 19 27.86 -6.81 -1.52
CA GLN A 19 27.92 -7.10 -0.08
C GLN A 19 28.46 -8.48 0.26
N HIS A 20 28.29 -9.48 -0.61
CA HIS A 20 28.83 -10.83 -0.40
C HIS A 20 30.33 -10.98 -0.70
N THR A 21 31.04 -9.90 -1.03
CA THR A 21 32.46 -9.97 -1.41
C THR A 21 33.47 -9.68 -0.30
N ASN A 22 33.05 -9.41 0.95
CA ASN A 22 34.01 -9.10 2.01
C ASN A 22 34.30 -10.17 3.07
N GLU A 23 33.86 -11.43 2.92
CA GLU A 23 34.51 -12.52 3.70
C GLU A 23 34.42 -13.98 3.20
N VAL A 24 33.88 -14.30 2.01
CA VAL A 24 33.78 -15.72 1.58
C VAL A 24 34.14 -15.94 0.10
N VAL A 25 35.42 -15.75 -0.23
CA VAL A 25 35.97 -15.84 -1.61
C VAL A 25 35.92 -17.27 -2.22
N LYS A 26 35.32 -18.28 -1.57
CA LYS A 26 35.24 -19.66 -2.10
C LYS A 26 33.85 -20.20 -2.45
N LEU A 27 32.76 -19.57 -1.98
CA LEU A 27 31.38 -20.01 -2.31
C LEU A 27 30.73 -19.25 -3.48
N VAL A 28 31.39 -18.19 -3.98
CA VAL A 28 30.77 -17.15 -4.86
C VAL A 28 30.91 -17.41 -6.37
N LEU A 29 31.70 -18.40 -6.82
CA LEU A 29 31.89 -18.64 -8.27
C LEU A 29 30.59 -19.01 -9.03
N ASN A 30 29.62 -19.65 -8.36
CA ASN A 30 28.31 -19.93 -8.96
C ASN A 30 27.38 -18.72 -8.96
N ALA A 31 27.50 -17.83 -7.97
CA ALA A 31 26.66 -16.64 -7.86
C ALA A 31 26.89 -15.67 -9.03
N ASP A 32 28.14 -15.48 -9.50
CA ASP A 32 28.43 -14.63 -10.66
C ASP A 32 27.77 -15.16 -11.95
N LYS A 33 27.74 -16.48 -12.12
CA LYS A 33 27.07 -17.13 -13.25
C LYS A 33 25.56 -16.98 -13.17
N ASP A 34 24.98 -17.14 -11.98
CA ASP A 34 23.55 -17.01 -11.75
C ASP A 34 23.08 -15.56 -11.94
N VAL A 35 23.86 -14.59 -11.47
CA VAL A 35 23.61 -13.15 -11.68
C VAL A 35 23.65 -12.79 -13.16
N LYS A 36 24.66 -13.26 -13.91
CA LYS A 36 24.72 -13.05 -15.37
C LYS A 36 23.53 -13.69 -16.09
N SER A 37 23.16 -14.91 -15.70
CA SER A 37 21.99 -15.59 -16.26
C SER A 37 20.71 -14.81 -15.96
N PHE A 38 20.53 -14.30 -14.74
CA PHE A 38 19.37 -13.53 -14.35
C PHE A 38 19.30 -12.17 -15.06
N SER A 39 20.43 -11.46 -15.19
CA SER A 39 20.55 -10.22 -15.96
C SER A 39 20.08 -10.40 -17.40
N SER A 40 20.56 -11.45 -18.09
CA SER A 40 20.14 -11.72 -19.47
C SER A 40 18.65 -12.00 -19.63
N LYS A 41 18.02 -12.61 -18.61
CA LYS A 41 16.56 -12.83 -18.59
C LYS A 41 15.80 -11.52 -18.37
N LEU A 42 16.30 -10.63 -17.52
CA LEU A 42 15.73 -9.30 -17.33
C LEU A 42 15.79 -8.47 -18.62
N GLU A 43 16.91 -8.50 -19.33
CA GLU A 43 17.06 -7.83 -20.64
C GLU A 43 16.05 -8.37 -21.67
N ALA A 44 15.84 -9.69 -21.71
CA ALA A 44 14.84 -10.30 -22.58
C ALA A 44 13.41 -9.86 -22.22
N ILE A 45 13.09 -9.77 -20.92
CA ILE A 45 11.81 -9.23 -20.44
C ILE A 45 11.67 -7.77 -20.85
N GLN A 46 12.71 -6.96 -20.68
CA GLN A 46 12.71 -5.55 -21.08
C GLN A 46 12.34 -5.38 -22.56
N ALA A 47 12.99 -6.13 -23.44
CA ALA A 47 12.73 -6.06 -24.88
C ALA A 47 11.25 -6.37 -25.22
N VAL A 48 10.67 -7.39 -24.57
CA VAL A 48 9.25 -7.74 -24.75
C VAL A 48 8.33 -6.64 -24.22
N LEU A 49 8.66 -6.02 -23.09
CA LEU A 49 7.86 -4.95 -22.52
C LEU A 49 7.91 -3.66 -23.34
N GLU A 50 9.06 -3.31 -23.90
CA GLU A 50 9.18 -2.15 -24.79
C GLU A 50 8.38 -2.34 -26.09
N ASP A 51 8.40 -3.54 -26.67
CA ASP A 51 7.56 -3.88 -27.83
C ASP A 51 6.07 -3.83 -27.48
N ALA A 52 5.68 -4.39 -26.33
CA ALA A 52 4.31 -4.32 -25.85
C ALA A 52 3.85 -2.88 -25.57
N GLU A 53 4.69 -2.04 -24.96
CA GLU A 53 4.39 -0.62 -24.67
C GLU A 53 4.13 0.16 -25.97
N LYS A 54 4.84 -0.14 -27.06
CA LYS A 54 4.59 0.44 -28.38
C LYS A 54 3.25 -0.05 -28.98
N LYS A 55 2.98 -1.35 -28.88
CA LYS A 55 1.77 -1.98 -29.44
C LYS A 55 0.49 -1.64 -28.69
N GLN A 56 0.57 -1.20 -27.42
CA GLN A 56 -0.62 -0.86 -26.64
C GLN A 56 -1.47 0.28 -27.25
N VAL A 57 -0.84 1.15 -28.04
CA VAL A 57 -1.51 2.29 -28.70
C VAL A 57 -2.45 1.81 -29.80
N THR A 58 -2.08 0.72 -30.48
CA THR A 58 -2.84 0.16 -31.61
C THR A 58 -3.71 -1.02 -31.18
N GLU A 59 -3.33 -1.75 -30.14
CA GLU A 59 -4.00 -2.97 -29.69
C GLU A 59 -4.46 -2.87 -28.23
N ALA A 60 -5.78 -2.66 -28.04
CA ALA A 60 -6.40 -2.55 -26.73
C ALA A 60 -6.28 -3.84 -25.87
N SER A 61 -6.08 -5.00 -26.48
CA SER A 61 -5.75 -6.25 -25.79
C SER A 61 -4.38 -6.18 -25.13
N VAL A 62 -3.37 -5.69 -25.82
CA VAL A 62 -2.00 -5.50 -25.30
C VAL A 62 -1.99 -4.47 -24.18
N GLY A 63 -2.72 -3.36 -24.33
CA GLY A 63 -2.88 -2.37 -23.25
C GLY A 63 -3.51 -2.95 -21.98
N ARG A 64 -4.55 -3.79 -22.12
CA ARG A 64 -5.14 -4.50 -20.96
C ARG A 64 -4.16 -5.50 -20.33
N TRP A 65 -3.36 -6.18 -21.14
CA TRP A 65 -2.33 -7.10 -20.63
C TRP A 65 -1.23 -6.36 -19.87
N LEU A 66 -0.71 -5.25 -20.40
CA LEU A 66 0.28 -4.41 -19.72
C LEU A 66 -0.24 -3.83 -18.41
N GLN A 67 -1.51 -3.43 -18.36
CA GLN A 67 -2.09 -2.94 -17.11
C GLN A 67 -2.12 -4.05 -16.04
N LYS A 68 -2.52 -5.28 -16.40
CA LYS A 68 -2.46 -6.42 -15.48
C LYS A 68 -1.03 -6.75 -15.05
N LEU A 69 -0.06 -6.63 -15.95
CA LEU A 69 1.33 -6.87 -15.61
C LEU A 69 1.88 -5.79 -14.65
N LYS A 70 1.51 -4.53 -14.88
CA LYS A 70 1.83 -3.42 -13.98
C LYS A 70 1.27 -3.67 -12.58
N ASP A 71 0.03 -4.13 -12.53
CA ASP A 71 -0.65 -4.52 -11.30
C ASP A 71 0.16 -5.62 -10.57
N VAL A 72 0.58 -6.69 -11.25
CA VAL A 72 1.46 -7.74 -10.67
C VAL A 72 2.85 -7.20 -10.27
N SER A 73 3.41 -6.23 -10.99
CA SER A 73 4.73 -5.68 -10.66
C SER A 73 4.77 -5.00 -9.28
N TYR A 74 3.65 -4.47 -8.81
CA TYR A 74 3.54 -3.94 -7.44
C TYR A 74 3.61 -5.03 -6.35
N GLU A 75 3.25 -6.28 -6.67
CA GLU A 75 3.47 -7.44 -5.80
C GLU A 75 4.94 -7.89 -5.80
N MET A 76 5.66 -7.66 -6.90
CA MET A 76 7.11 -7.90 -6.93
C MET A 76 7.86 -6.85 -6.12
N ASP A 77 7.38 -5.61 -6.12
CA ASP A 77 7.87 -4.53 -5.24
C ASP A 77 7.77 -4.93 -3.76
N ASP A 78 6.66 -5.58 -3.36
CA ASP A 78 6.46 -6.17 -2.03
C ASP A 78 7.59 -7.13 -1.62
N VAL A 79 7.92 -8.08 -2.50
CA VAL A 79 8.99 -9.06 -2.26
C VAL A 79 10.35 -8.37 -2.19
N LEU A 80 10.58 -7.38 -3.05
CA LEU A 80 11.81 -6.59 -3.02
C LEU A 80 11.93 -5.76 -1.75
N ASP A 81 10.83 -5.23 -1.21
CA ASP A 81 10.85 -4.50 0.06
C ASP A 81 11.16 -5.40 1.24
N GLU A 82 10.54 -6.59 1.30
CA GLU A 82 10.82 -7.59 2.34
C GLU A 82 12.30 -7.97 2.29
N TRP A 83 12.85 -8.18 1.09
CA TRP A 83 14.27 -8.47 0.91
C TRP A 83 15.17 -7.30 1.30
N ASN A 84 14.86 -6.07 0.87
CA ASN A 84 15.63 -4.88 1.26
C ASN A 84 15.61 -4.63 2.77
N THR A 85 14.46 -4.88 3.41
CA THR A 85 14.30 -4.78 4.86
C THR A 85 15.20 -5.79 5.57
N GLU A 86 15.22 -7.03 5.07
CA GLU A 86 16.06 -8.09 5.63
C GLU A 86 17.55 -7.81 5.39
N LEU A 87 17.93 -7.26 4.23
CA LEU A 87 19.31 -6.86 3.94
C LEU A 87 19.80 -5.75 4.89
N LEU A 88 18.97 -4.72 5.09
CA LEU A 88 19.29 -3.63 6.03
C LEU A 88 19.38 -4.12 7.47
N ARG A 89 18.56 -5.12 7.83
CA ARG A 89 18.61 -5.76 9.15
C ARG A 89 19.91 -6.52 9.36
N GLN A 90 20.35 -7.32 8.38
CA GLN A 90 21.63 -8.04 8.45
C GLN A 90 22.82 -7.09 8.65
N GLN A 91 22.89 -5.99 7.90
CA GLN A 91 23.93 -4.97 8.07
C GLN A 91 23.90 -4.27 9.44
N ALA A 92 22.74 -4.16 10.07
CA ALA A 92 22.59 -3.57 11.40
C ALA A 92 22.92 -4.57 12.52
N GLU A 93 22.80 -5.87 12.27
CA GLU A 93 23.20 -6.96 13.16
C GLU A 93 24.72 -7.22 13.09
N GLU A 94 25.35 -7.08 11.92
CA GLU A 94 26.82 -7.08 11.79
C GLU A 94 27.51 -5.91 12.53
N LYS A 95 26.80 -4.78 12.70
CA LYS A 95 27.28 -3.63 13.48
C LYS A 95 27.02 -3.76 15.00
N GLN A 96 26.34 -4.82 15.46
CA GLN A 96 25.93 -5.01 16.86
C GLN A 96 26.98 -5.68 17.76
N GLU A 97 28.13 -6.13 17.25
CA GLU A 97 29.19 -6.65 18.15
C GLU A 97 29.90 -5.55 18.97
N VAL A 98 29.60 -4.26 18.76
CA VAL A 98 30.38 -3.16 19.38
C VAL A 98 29.62 -2.29 20.40
N GLU A 99 28.28 -2.17 20.38
CA GLU A 99 27.59 -1.26 21.31
C GLU A 99 26.27 -1.83 21.87
N GLY A 100 26.31 -2.22 23.15
CA GLY A 100 25.14 -2.55 23.96
C GLY A 100 24.26 -1.32 24.25
N ASP A 101 22.98 -1.58 24.50
CA ASP A 101 21.87 -0.65 24.83
C ASP A 101 21.33 0.30 23.74
N ASN A 102 22.03 0.55 22.63
CA ASN A 102 21.54 1.42 21.54
C ASN A 102 20.61 0.72 20.52
N ALA A 103 20.38 -0.59 20.61
CA ALA A 103 19.71 -1.40 19.58
C ALA A 103 18.22 -1.07 19.36
N LEU A 104 17.46 -0.77 20.42
CA LEU A 104 16.03 -0.39 20.33
C LEU A 104 15.83 1.01 19.75
N VAL A 105 16.71 1.96 20.10
CA VAL A 105 16.71 3.33 19.57
C VAL A 105 17.12 3.32 18.10
N THR A 106 18.08 2.47 17.73
CA THR A 106 18.56 2.33 16.35
C THR A 106 17.52 1.66 15.45
N LYS A 107 16.86 0.58 15.91
CA LYS A 107 15.72 -0.03 15.17
C LYS A 107 14.58 0.96 14.93
N LYS A 108 14.25 1.82 15.90
CA LYS A 108 13.30 2.92 15.71
C LYS A 108 13.79 3.98 14.73
N LYS A 109 15.09 4.31 14.72
CA LYS A 109 15.69 5.34 13.85
C LYS A 109 15.79 4.92 12.38
N PHE A 110 15.96 3.62 12.11
CA PHE A 110 16.05 3.07 10.74
C PHE A 110 14.67 2.96 10.05
N LEU A 111 13.60 2.66 10.79
CA LEU A 111 12.23 2.60 10.25
C LEU A 111 11.62 3.97 9.91
N THR A 112 12.18 5.09 10.41
CA THR A 112 11.35 6.30 10.60
C THR A 112 11.70 7.55 9.82
N GLN A 113 12.89 7.74 9.25
CA GLN A 113 13.23 9.12 8.85
C GLN A 113 12.78 9.56 7.45
N LYS A 114 12.44 8.65 6.51
CA LYS A 114 12.10 9.05 5.13
C LYS A 114 10.91 8.35 4.48
N GLU A 115 10.39 7.27 5.07
CA GLU A 115 9.28 6.51 4.49
C GLU A 115 7.96 6.69 5.25
N CYS A 116 8.03 7.18 6.50
CA CYS A 116 6.89 7.49 7.34
C CYS A 116 6.70 9.01 7.41
N THR A 117 5.48 9.49 7.20
CA THR A 117 5.13 10.91 7.34
C THR A 117 3.86 11.01 8.15
N ILE A 118 3.90 11.86 9.17
CA ILE A 118 2.74 12.27 9.95
C ILE A 118 2.45 13.72 9.59
N ILE A 119 1.20 14.00 9.21
CA ILE A 119 0.75 15.35 8.89
C ILE A 119 -0.46 15.65 9.74
N GLU A 120 -0.42 16.77 10.45
CA GLU A 120 -1.57 17.27 11.19
C GLU A 120 -2.29 18.31 10.34
N ALA A 121 -3.60 18.16 10.18
CA ALA A 121 -4.41 19.18 9.52
C ALA A 121 -4.45 20.43 10.41
N VAL A 122 -4.06 21.58 9.85
CA VAL A 122 -4.04 22.85 10.58
C VAL A 122 -5.48 23.34 10.79
N LYS A 123 -5.79 23.84 11.99
CA LYS A 123 -7.09 24.42 12.31
C LYS A 123 -7.30 25.73 11.53
N GLY A 124 -8.11 25.67 10.49
CA GLY A 124 -8.56 26.81 9.68
C GLY A 124 -9.57 26.37 8.63
N ALA A 125 -10.58 27.20 8.34
CA ALA A 125 -11.73 26.81 7.52
C ALA A 125 -11.39 26.40 6.07
N ASP A 126 -10.20 26.79 5.56
CA ASP A 126 -9.82 26.60 4.15
C ASP A 126 -8.40 26.02 3.94
N GLN A 127 -7.68 25.63 5.00
CA GLN A 127 -6.34 25.05 4.84
C GLN A 127 -6.43 23.56 4.51
N ARG A 128 -6.12 23.24 3.25
CA ARG A 128 -5.94 21.86 2.80
C ARG A 128 -4.65 21.29 3.37
N VAL A 129 -4.67 20.01 3.69
CA VAL A 129 -3.45 19.26 4.04
C VAL A 129 -2.51 19.26 2.82
N GLU A 130 -1.35 19.90 2.95
CA GLU A 130 -0.28 19.81 1.96
C GLU A 130 0.49 18.51 2.15
N LEU A 131 0.49 17.67 1.11
CA LEU A 131 1.26 16.43 1.13
C LEU A 131 2.74 16.70 0.81
N PRO A 132 3.67 15.93 1.43
CA PRO A 132 5.09 16.02 1.15
C PRO A 132 5.38 15.92 -0.34
N GLY A 133 6.35 16.70 -0.81
CA GLY A 133 6.87 16.56 -2.16
C GLY A 133 7.74 15.31 -2.37
N ASP A 134 7.88 14.46 -1.36
CA ASP A 134 8.78 13.31 -1.39
C ASP A 134 8.06 12.06 -1.92
N TYR A 135 8.58 11.53 -3.03
CA TYR A 135 8.08 10.32 -3.68
C TYR A 135 8.38 9.04 -2.89
N LYS A 136 9.13 9.12 -1.78
CA LYS A 136 9.52 7.97 -0.95
C LYS A 136 8.55 7.63 0.18
N VAL A 137 7.52 8.46 0.42
CA VAL A 137 6.55 8.20 1.49
C VAL A 137 5.77 6.93 1.20
N ARG A 138 5.83 5.97 2.13
CA ARG A 138 5.13 4.67 2.10
C ARG A 138 4.07 4.57 3.19
N HIS A 139 4.28 5.24 4.31
CA HIS A 139 3.34 5.25 5.43
C HIS A 139 2.94 6.68 5.75
N LEU A 140 1.69 7.02 5.44
CA LEU A 140 1.13 8.33 5.67
C LEU A 140 0.08 8.25 6.78
N THR A 141 0.30 9.02 7.83
CA THR A 141 -0.70 9.24 8.88
C THR A 141 -1.16 10.68 8.79
N LEU A 142 -2.47 10.88 8.64
CA LEU A 142 -3.07 12.20 8.74
C LEU A 142 -3.83 12.30 10.07
N ILE A 143 -3.65 13.40 10.79
CA ILE A 143 -4.26 13.62 12.10
C ILE A 143 -5.20 14.83 12.01
N ASN A 144 -6.32 14.78 12.71
CA ASN A 144 -7.29 15.88 12.81
C ASN A 144 -7.91 16.29 11.47
N VAL A 145 -8.10 15.35 10.55
CA VAL A 145 -8.69 15.63 9.22
C VAL A 145 -10.21 15.69 9.31
N HIS A 146 -10.78 16.82 8.96
CA HIS A 146 -12.23 17.00 8.82
C HIS A 146 -12.63 17.21 7.35
N GLU A 147 -13.94 17.21 7.08
CA GLU A 147 -14.49 17.51 5.76
C GLU A 147 -13.89 18.80 5.17
N GLY A 148 -13.49 18.75 3.89
CA GLY A 148 -12.81 19.86 3.20
C GLY A 148 -11.29 19.94 3.41
N GLN A 149 -10.73 19.25 4.40
CA GLN A 149 -9.29 19.28 4.72
C GLN A 149 -8.50 18.11 4.10
N LEU A 150 -9.18 17.03 3.67
CA LEU A 150 -8.52 15.91 3.00
C LEU A 150 -7.87 16.39 1.68
N PRO A 151 -6.64 15.97 1.36
CA PRO A 151 -6.01 16.32 0.10
C PRO A 151 -6.86 15.87 -1.09
N THR A 152 -7.17 16.81 -1.98
CA THR A 152 -7.85 16.49 -3.25
C THR A 152 -6.94 15.77 -4.24
N SER A 153 -5.63 15.74 -3.98
CA SER A 153 -4.62 15.03 -4.76
C SER A 153 -3.54 14.44 -3.85
N PHE A 154 -3.24 13.18 -4.11
CA PHE A 154 -2.13 12.36 -3.63
C PHE A 154 -1.05 12.13 -4.72
N ASP A 155 -0.98 12.98 -5.76
CA ASP A 155 -0.13 12.77 -6.93
C ASP A 155 1.37 12.67 -6.59
N LYS A 156 1.79 13.23 -5.46
CA LYS A 156 3.18 13.16 -4.96
C LYS A 156 3.48 11.90 -4.15
N CYS A 157 2.45 11.16 -3.74
CA CYS A 157 2.52 10.04 -2.81
C CYS A 157 2.10 8.71 -3.47
N LYS A 158 2.60 8.45 -4.69
CA LYS A 158 2.21 7.27 -5.51
C LYS A 158 2.62 5.92 -4.92
N ASN A 159 3.57 5.91 -4.00
CA ASN A 159 4.14 4.70 -3.39
C ASN A 159 3.57 4.41 -1.99
N VAL A 160 2.53 5.14 -1.56
CA VAL A 160 1.91 4.93 -0.26
C VAL A 160 1.29 3.54 -0.19
N ARG A 161 1.69 2.81 0.85
CA ARG A 161 1.25 1.46 1.21
C ARG A 161 0.35 1.46 2.44
N THR A 162 0.50 2.46 3.30
CA THR A 162 -0.35 2.65 4.47
C THR A 162 -0.87 4.06 4.50
N LEU A 163 -2.19 4.21 4.56
CA LEU A 163 -2.87 5.46 4.86
C LEU A 163 -3.67 5.25 6.14
N THR A 164 -3.38 6.05 7.16
CA THR A 164 -4.09 6.03 8.44
C THR A 164 -4.61 7.43 8.74
N LEU A 165 -5.88 7.53 9.09
CA LEU A 165 -6.46 8.72 9.69
C LEU A 165 -6.56 8.53 11.20
N LEU A 166 -6.14 9.53 11.96
CA LEU A 166 -6.30 9.57 13.42
C LEU A 166 -7.09 10.81 13.79
N ASP A 167 -8.00 10.66 14.76
CA ASP A 167 -8.86 11.74 15.27
C ASP A 167 -9.50 12.57 14.14
N SER A 168 -9.97 11.87 13.11
CA SER A 168 -10.46 12.46 11.86
C SER A 168 -11.91 12.09 11.64
N SER A 169 -12.69 13.03 11.12
CA SER A 169 -14.12 12.86 10.82
C SER A 169 -14.38 13.24 9.37
N ILE A 170 -13.86 12.43 8.45
CA ILE A 170 -14.13 12.61 7.02
C ILE A 170 -15.58 12.20 6.70
N THR A 171 -16.20 12.89 5.75
CA THR A 171 -17.56 12.57 5.26
C THR A 171 -17.53 11.79 3.96
N THR A 172 -16.52 12.02 3.13
CA THR A 172 -16.33 11.40 1.81
C THR A 172 -14.85 11.21 1.53
N ILE A 173 -14.53 10.26 0.65
CA ILE A 173 -13.21 10.12 0.04
C ILE A 173 -13.36 10.23 -1.47
N SER A 174 -12.56 11.09 -2.10
CA SER A 174 -12.71 11.34 -3.53
C SER A 174 -12.24 10.11 -4.34
N PRO A 175 -12.96 9.73 -5.42
CA PRO A 175 -12.50 8.68 -6.34
C PRO A 175 -11.10 8.93 -6.90
N GLY A 176 -10.78 10.19 -7.19
CA GLY A 176 -9.46 10.61 -7.68
C GLY A 176 -8.34 10.30 -6.70
N SER A 177 -8.56 10.56 -5.41
CA SER A 177 -7.59 10.26 -4.34
C SER A 177 -7.27 8.77 -4.28
N ILE A 178 -8.30 7.90 -4.33
CA ILE A 178 -8.11 6.44 -4.29
C ILE A 178 -7.31 5.95 -5.50
N MET A 179 -7.63 6.46 -6.69
CA MET A 179 -6.96 6.03 -7.92
C MET A 179 -5.47 6.38 -7.99
N GLN A 180 -4.99 7.28 -7.13
CA GLN A 180 -3.60 7.69 -7.04
C GLN A 180 -2.77 6.84 -6.07
N MET A 181 -3.41 6.11 -5.15
CA MET A 181 -2.76 5.28 -4.14
C MET A 181 -2.83 3.79 -4.49
N LYS A 182 -2.45 3.40 -5.72
CA LYS A 182 -2.63 2.02 -6.20
C LYS A 182 -1.84 0.98 -5.42
N CYS A 183 -0.73 1.37 -4.81
CA CYS A 183 0.13 0.49 -3.99
C CYS A 183 -0.40 0.29 -2.56
N LEU A 184 -1.58 0.79 -2.22
CA LEU A 184 -2.09 0.76 -0.85
C LEU A 184 -2.37 -0.68 -0.41
N ARG A 185 -1.81 -1.04 0.76
CA ARG A 185 -1.93 -2.35 1.41
C ARG A 185 -2.76 -2.26 2.68
N THR A 186 -2.72 -1.11 3.35
CA THR A 186 -3.45 -0.82 4.59
C THR A 186 -4.18 0.50 4.45
N LEU A 187 -5.50 0.47 4.59
CA LEU A 187 -6.35 1.64 4.65
C LEU A 187 -7.07 1.67 6.00
N ASN A 188 -6.77 2.67 6.81
CA ASN A 188 -7.49 2.91 8.05
C ASN A 188 -8.18 4.27 8.01
N LEU A 189 -9.51 4.24 7.91
CA LEU A 189 -10.40 5.39 7.98
C LEU A 189 -11.31 5.33 9.22
N SER A 190 -10.93 4.53 10.23
CA SER A 190 -11.73 4.32 11.42
C SER A 190 -11.91 5.62 12.21
N GLY A 191 -13.11 5.82 12.72
CA GLY A 191 -13.33 6.76 13.81
C GLY A 191 -12.95 6.15 15.16
N ASN A 192 -13.31 6.84 16.23
CA ASN A 192 -13.33 6.29 17.57
C ASN A 192 -14.61 6.71 18.31
N TRP A 193 -14.83 6.21 19.52
CA TRP A 193 -16.04 6.50 20.29
C TRP A 193 -16.24 8.00 20.57
N THR A 194 -15.16 8.78 20.74
CA THR A 194 -15.23 10.22 21.00
C THR A 194 -15.36 11.06 19.73
N SER A 195 -14.89 10.54 18.60
CA SER A 195 -14.83 11.19 17.29
C SER A 195 -15.13 10.14 16.21
N PRO A 196 -16.41 9.78 16.00
CA PRO A 196 -16.75 8.83 14.96
C PRO A 196 -16.45 9.41 13.56
N SER A 197 -16.15 8.52 12.63
CA SER A 197 -16.04 8.85 11.22
C SER A 197 -17.44 9.15 10.68
N MET A 198 -17.58 10.23 9.91
CA MET A 198 -18.86 10.64 9.33
C MET A 198 -19.01 10.15 7.88
N LEU A 199 -18.21 9.15 7.51
CA LEU A 199 -18.13 8.61 6.16
C LEU A 199 -19.52 8.13 5.71
N ASN A 200 -20.06 8.77 4.68
CA ASN A 200 -21.40 8.47 4.16
C ASN A 200 -21.36 7.30 3.16
N GLU A 201 -20.36 7.30 2.29
CA GLU A 201 -20.19 6.31 1.23
C GLU A 201 -18.71 6.06 0.95
N LEU A 202 -18.43 4.85 0.47
CA LEU A 202 -17.13 4.48 -0.08
C LEU A 202 -17.25 4.40 -1.60
N PRO A 203 -16.42 5.10 -2.37
CA PRO A 203 -16.51 5.09 -3.83
C PRO A 203 -16.13 3.73 -4.41
N LYS A 204 -16.73 3.38 -5.55
CA LYS A 204 -16.52 2.09 -6.25
C LYS A 204 -15.06 1.87 -6.69
N GLU A 205 -14.30 2.94 -6.86
CA GLU A 205 -12.88 2.90 -7.21
C GLU A 205 -12.04 2.17 -6.15
N ILE A 206 -12.57 1.98 -4.93
CA ILE A 206 -11.90 1.17 -3.90
C ILE A 206 -11.53 -0.23 -4.42
N GLY A 207 -12.35 -0.83 -5.28
CA GLY A 207 -12.07 -2.14 -5.90
C GLY A 207 -10.85 -2.15 -6.83
N LYS A 208 -10.24 -0.98 -7.10
CA LYS A 208 -8.97 -0.87 -7.85
C LYS A 208 -7.74 -0.98 -6.97
N LEU A 209 -7.89 -0.96 -5.64
CA LEU A 209 -6.80 -1.14 -4.69
C LEU A 209 -6.50 -2.63 -4.49
N ILE A 210 -6.19 -3.35 -5.56
CA ILE A 210 -6.04 -4.81 -5.57
C ILE A 210 -4.96 -5.35 -4.60
N HIS A 211 -4.03 -4.51 -4.15
CA HIS A 211 -3.00 -4.87 -3.16
C HIS A 211 -3.45 -4.69 -1.72
N LEU A 212 -4.66 -4.19 -1.48
CA LEU A 212 -5.18 -3.94 -0.15
C LEU A 212 -5.38 -5.25 0.60
N ARG A 213 -4.74 -5.36 1.77
CA ARG A 213 -4.78 -6.53 2.66
C ARG A 213 -5.57 -6.21 3.94
N TYR A 214 -5.61 -4.96 4.35
CA TYR A 214 -6.32 -4.51 5.54
C TYR A 214 -7.15 -3.26 5.25
N MET A 215 -8.43 -3.31 5.58
CA MET A 215 -9.33 -2.17 5.52
C MET A 215 -10.09 -2.03 6.84
N ASN A 216 -9.96 -0.88 7.47
CA ASN A 216 -10.72 -0.54 8.68
C ASN A 216 -11.57 0.72 8.44
N LEU A 217 -12.87 0.53 8.56
CA LEU A 217 -13.93 1.53 8.45
C LEU A 217 -14.77 1.57 9.73
N SER A 218 -14.29 0.98 10.83
CA SER A 218 -15.02 0.94 12.10
C SER A 218 -15.36 2.35 12.60
N TYR A 219 -16.44 2.45 13.39
CA TYR A 219 -16.99 3.72 13.85
C TYR A 219 -17.35 4.68 12.71
N SER A 220 -17.80 4.17 11.56
CA SER A 220 -18.37 4.99 10.47
C SER A 220 -19.87 5.18 10.70
N GLY A 221 -20.24 6.29 11.35
CA GLY A 221 -21.59 6.54 11.85
C GLY A 221 -22.66 6.68 10.77
N ASN A 222 -22.30 7.11 9.57
CA ASN A 222 -23.25 7.36 8.47
C ASN A 222 -23.17 6.34 7.32
N LEU A 223 -22.26 5.37 7.40
CA LEU A 223 -22.00 4.44 6.30
C LEU A 223 -23.15 3.44 6.19
N LYS A 224 -23.98 3.58 5.15
CA LYS A 224 -25.16 2.73 4.95
C LYS A 224 -24.90 1.44 4.21
N GLU A 225 -23.99 1.48 3.25
CA GLU A 225 -23.61 0.32 2.44
C GLU A 225 -22.16 0.42 2.00
N LEU A 226 -21.54 -0.75 1.79
CA LEU A 226 -20.27 -0.86 1.07
C LEU A 226 -20.56 -1.11 -0.42
N PRO A 227 -19.79 -0.53 -1.36
CA PRO A 227 -19.96 -0.80 -2.77
C PRO A 227 -19.59 -2.26 -3.09
N ASP A 228 -20.29 -2.88 -4.05
CA ASP A 228 -19.98 -4.24 -4.54
C ASP A 228 -18.53 -4.39 -5.04
N ALA A 229 -17.88 -3.29 -5.42
CA ALA A 229 -16.48 -3.24 -5.79
C ALA A 229 -15.51 -3.64 -4.66
N VAL A 230 -15.92 -3.59 -3.38
CA VAL A 230 -15.13 -4.16 -2.28
C VAL A 230 -14.86 -5.64 -2.53
N CYS A 231 -15.79 -6.37 -3.15
CA CYS A 231 -15.62 -7.79 -3.47
C CYS A 231 -14.60 -8.07 -4.59
N ASP A 232 -14.07 -7.04 -5.25
CA ASP A 232 -12.98 -7.19 -6.22
C ASP A 232 -11.58 -7.17 -5.54
N LEU A 233 -11.53 -6.91 -4.23
CA LEU A 233 -10.29 -6.91 -3.43
C LEU A 233 -9.86 -8.32 -3.03
N TYR A 234 -9.47 -9.13 -4.00
CA TYR A 234 -9.15 -10.56 -3.80
C TYR A 234 -8.01 -10.81 -2.80
N ASN A 235 -7.12 -9.84 -2.55
CA ASN A 235 -6.03 -9.92 -1.58
C ASN A 235 -6.41 -9.46 -0.16
N LEU A 236 -7.63 -8.96 0.05
CA LEU A 236 -8.08 -8.44 1.35
C LEU A 236 -8.12 -9.57 2.38
N GLN A 237 -7.43 -9.38 3.50
CA GLN A 237 -7.32 -10.36 4.59
C GLN A 237 -8.18 -9.96 5.79
N THR A 238 -8.29 -8.66 6.04
CA THR A 238 -9.08 -8.12 7.14
C THR A 238 -9.97 -6.99 6.66
N LEU A 239 -11.27 -7.10 6.96
CA LEU A 239 -12.26 -6.03 6.81
C LEU A 239 -12.91 -5.78 8.18
N ASP A 240 -12.79 -4.56 8.67
CA ASP A 240 -13.44 -4.12 9.90
C ASP A 240 -14.45 -3.02 9.60
N VAL A 241 -15.73 -3.31 9.85
CA VAL A 241 -16.87 -2.38 9.73
C VAL A 241 -17.66 -2.32 11.02
N SER A 242 -16.99 -2.55 12.15
CA SER A 242 -17.64 -2.61 13.45
C SER A 242 -18.05 -1.23 13.94
N TRP A 243 -19.08 -1.15 14.78
CA TRP A 243 -19.69 0.12 15.21
C TRP A 243 -20.21 0.98 14.05
N CYS A 244 -20.54 0.37 12.90
CA CYS A 244 -21.22 1.04 11.81
C CYS A 244 -22.73 0.87 12.00
N GLY A 245 -23.30 1.65 12.92
CA GLY A 245 -24.69 1.50 13.35
C GLY A 245 -25.72 1.67 12.23
N GLN A 246 -25.39 2.43 11.16
CA GLN A 246 -26.28 2.65 10.01
C GLN A 246 -26.05 1.68 8.85
N LEU A 247 -25.09 0.75 8.95
CA LEU A 247 -24.79 -0.19 7.88
C LEU A 247 -25.94 -1.20 7.73
N GLU A 248 -26.67 -1.14 6.62
CA GLU A 248 -27.86 -1.96 6.39
C GLU A 248 -27.50 -3.33 5.79
N LYS A 249 -26.48 -3.38 4.93
CA LYS A 249 -26.10 -4.61 4.22
C LYS A 249 -24.62 -4.64 3.87
N LEU A 250 -24.08 -5.86 3.82
CA LEU A 250 -22.79 -6.14 3.20
C LEU A 250 -22.95 -6.34 1.68
N PRO A 251 -21.89 -6.15 0.88
CA PRO A 251 -21.98 -6.33 -0.57
C PRO A 251 -22.33 -7.78 -0.96
N LYS A 252 -22.97 -7.97 -2.11
CA LYS A 252 -23.60 -9.27 -2.42
C LYS A 252 -22.61 -10.40 -2.70
N ALA A 253 -21.41 -10.07 -3.14
CA ALA A 253 -20.43 -11.02 -3.66
C ALA A 253 -19.27 -11.29 -2.69
N MET A 254 -19.50 -11.25 -1.36
CA MET A 254 -18.44 -11.45 -0.34
C MET A 254 -17.65 -12.75 -0.53
N GLY A 255 -18.25 -13.79 -1.14
CA GLY A 255 -17.55 -15.04 -1.48
C GLY A 255 -16.41 -14.90 -2.48
N LYS A 256 -16.26 -13.74 -3.16
CA LYS A 256 -15.09 -13.44 -4.02
C LYS A 256 -13.83 -13.06 -3.24
N LEU A 257 -13.96 -12.70 -1.95
CA LEU A 257 -12.85 -12.33 -1.09
C LEU A 257 -12.13 -13.58 -0.57
N ILE A 258 -11.51 -14.33 -1.50
CA ILE A 258 -10.93 -15.65 -1.25
C ILE A 258 -9.82 -15.67 -0.19
N ASN A 259 -9.15 -14.53 0.06
CA ASN A 259 -8.10 -14.39 1.05
C ASN A 259 -8.57 -13.76 2.37
N LEU A 260 -9.87 -13.46 2.52
CA LEU A 260 -10.41 -12.83 3.72
C LEU A 260 -10.38 -13.82 4.89
N LYS A 261 -9.65 -13.45 5.95
CA LYS A 261 -9.49 -14.24 7.18
C LYS A 261 -10.32 -13.69 8.33
N HIS A 262 -10.48 -12.36 8.35
CA HIS A 262 -11.14 -11.66 9.44
C HIS A 262 -12.17 -10.67 8.89
N LEU A 263 -13.43 -10.85 9.30
CA LEU A 263 -14.51 -9.92 9.05
C LEU A 263 -15.10 -9.53 10.40
N TYR A 264 -14.96 -8.25 10.77
CA TYR A 264 -15.52 -7.70 12.00
C TYR A 264 -16.74 -6.83 11.68
N VAL A 265 -17.88 -7.20 12.25
CA VAL A 265 -19.21 -6.59 12.01
C VAL A 265 -19.97 -6.38 13.32
N TYR A 266 -19.26 -6.23 14.44
CA TYR A 266 -19.90 -6.12 15.75
C TYR A 266 -20.51 -4.74 15.97
N CYS A 267 -21.63 -4.66 16.68
CA CYS A 267 -22.38 -3.41 16.93
C CYS A 267 -22.84 -2.71 15.62
N CYS A 268 -23.41 -3.48 14.69
CA CYS A 268 -24.01 -3.01 13.45
C CYS A 268 -25.54 -3.19 13.50
N GLU A 269 -26.23 -2.30 14.20
CA GLU A 269 -27.65 -2.45 14.55
C GLU A 269 -28.57 -2.69 13.34
N GLN A 270 -28.40 -1.92 12.25
CA GLN A 270 -29.23 -2.07 11.04
C GLN A 270 -28.92 -3.35 10.24
N LEU A 271 -27.68 -3.85 10.32
CA LEU A 271 -27.27 -5.09 9.67
C LEU A 271 -27.88 -6.29 10.38
N GLU A 272 -27.90 -6.27 11.72
CA GLU A 272 -28.52 -7.30 12.55
C GLU A 272 -30.03 -7.39 12.29
N ALA A 273 -30.72 -6.23 12.25
CA ALA A 273 -32.15 -6.15 11.97
C ALA A 273 -32.54 -6.66 10.58
N SER A 274 -31.62 -6.63 9.61
CA SER A 274 -31.85 -7.08 8.23
C SER A 274 -31.76 -8.60 8.07
N ILE A 275 -31.26 -9.32 9.08
CA ILE A 275 -31.04 -10.78 9.07
C ILE A 275 -32.09 -11.52 9.91
N SER A 276 -32.72 -10.82 10.86
CA SER A 276 -33.82 -11.30 11.72
C SER A 276 -35.19 -11.16 11.07
#